data_AF-A0A940Z6U4-F1
#
_entry.id   AF-A0A940Z6U4-F1
#
_cell.length_a   1.000
_cell.length_b   1.000
_cell.length_c   1.000
_cell.angle_alpha   90.00
_cell.angle_beta   90.00
_cell.angle_gamma   90.00
#
_symmetry.space_group_name_H-M   'P 1'
#
loop_
_entity.id
_entity.type
_entity.pdbx_description
1 polymer ?
#
loop_
_entity_poly.entity_id
_entity_poly.type
_entity_poly.pdbx_seq_one_letter_code
_entity_poly.pdbx_strand_id
1 'polypeptide(L)'
;MTIRVSLDKLKRYRAETFHLLPGQRLKNRDEAVAYVNQRGFIYFWPITGVVMPSLWAATAGDRPVADAHDDPGHVTWGWKDSSLGQRIWYYAKILRKKATLISLDSVPYFYALTENYGAYDEDYLTIYEQGRLTLEAKTLYETLLDQGPLDTVALRKAAHLTSPESNTRFERALADLQANFMILPVAVTQAGAWRYAFAYDLVARHYPTLPDQAHNISEREARQVLANLYLQSVGAAQIRDLTRLFGWNSSHAERTVEELIQQGQVKRGLELEDQPGEWIAVEALT
;
A
#
# COMPACT_ATOMS: atom_id res chain seq x y z
N MET A 1 -11.04 -21.79 -28.45
CA MET A 1 -11.42 -20.41 -28.79
C MET A 1 -10.86 -19.52 -27.70
N THR A 2 -9.91 -18.65 -28.03
CA THR A 2 -9.39 -17.66 -27.07
C THR A 2 -10.48 -16.61 -26.83
N ILE A 3 -10.84 -16.36 -25.57
CA ILE A 3 -11.83 -15.34 -25.22
C ILE A 3 -11.12 -13.98 -25.29
N ARG A 4 -11.68 -13.04 -26.04
CA ARG A 4 -11.11 -11.69 -26.22
C ARG A 4 -11.81 -10.68 -25.32
N VAL A 5 -11.05 -9.97 -24.49
CA VAL A 5 -11.54 -8.86 -23.67
C VAL A 5 -11.50 -7.58 -24.50
N SER A 6 -12.62 -6.86 -24.53
CA SER A 6 -12.70 -5.56 -25.20
C SER A 6 -11.92 -4.51 -24.40
N LEU A 7 -11.05 -3.77 -25.09
CA LEU A 7 -10.26 -2.71 -24.46
C LEU A 7 -11.16 -1.59 -23.90
N ASP A 8 -12.26 -1.27 -24.59
CA ASP A 8 -13.21 -0.25 -24.15
C ASP A 8 -14.00 -0.69 -22.92
N LYS A 9 -14.38 -1.98 -22.83
CA LYS A 9 -14.97 -2.53 -21.60
C LYS A 9 -14.01 -2.41 -20.42
N LEU A 10 -12.74 -2.75 -20.61
CA LEU A 10 -11.72 -2.62 -19.56
C LEU A 10 -11.48 -1.16 -19.15
N LYS A 11 -11.39 -0.24 -20.12
CA LYS A 11 -11.25 1.20 -19.85
C LYS A 11 -12.44 1.72 -19.06
N ARG A 12 -13.66 1.35 -19.43
CA ARG A 12 -14.87 1.73 -18.71
C ARG A 12 -14.90 1.16 -17.29
N TYR A 13 -14.57 -0.13 -17.13
CA TYR A 13 -14.47 -0.77 -15.82
C TYR A 13 -13.50 -0.02 -14.92
N ARG A 14 -12.28 0.28 -15.41
CA ARG A 14 -11.30 1.07 -14.65
C ARG A 14 -11.78 2.48 -14.38
N ALA A 15 -12.47 3.12 -15.33
CA ALA A 15 -13.02 4.45 -15.10
C ALA A 15 -14.08 4.44 -13.98
N GLU A 16 -14.88 3.38 -13.88
CA GLU A 16 -15.83 3.21 -12.78
C GLU A 16 -15.11 2.90 -11.46
N THR A 17 -14.21 1.91 -11.43
CA THR A 17 -13.53 1.50 -10.19
C THR A 17 -12.51 2.52 -9.68
N PHE A 18 -11.99 3.40 -10.54
CA PHE A 18 -11.07 4.48 -10.15
C PHE A 18 -11.81 5.80 -9.90
N HIS A 19 -13.15 5.79 -9.94
CA HIS A 19 -14.01 6.95 -9.78
C HIS A 19 -13.76 8.06 -10.82
N LEU A 20 -13.34 7.69 -12.04
CA LEU A 20 -13.03 8.61 -13.13
C LEU A 20 -14.25 9.15 -13.89
N LEU A 21 -15.42 8.53 -13.75
CA LEU A 21 -16.63 9.02 -14.43
C LEU A 21 -17.16 10.32 -13.81
N PRO A 22 -17.87 11.16 -14.60
CA PRO A 22 -18.55 12.33 -14.08
C PRO A 22 -19.45 12.01 -12.88
N GLY A 23 -19.36 12.81 -11.81
CA GLY A 23 -20.16 12.64 -10.60
C GLY A 23 -19.62 11.65 -9.57
N GLN A 24 -18.59 10.86 -9.88
CA GLN A 24 -17.97 9.89 -8.95
C GLN A 24 -16.80 10.46 -8.11
N ARG A 25 -16.35 11.67 -8.44
CA ARG A 25 -15.23 12.33 -7.74
C ARG A 25 -15.52 12.41 -6.24
N LEU A 26 -14.53 12.03 -5.43
CA LEU A 26 -14.60 12.11 -3.97
C LEU A 26 -14.60 13.58 -3.54
N LYS A 27 -15.49 13.93 -2.60
CA LYS A 27 -15.71 15.32 -2.16
C LYS A 27 -15.30 15.57 -0.72
N ASN A 28 -15.21 14.52 0.09
CA ASN A 28 -14.91 14.63 1.51
C ASN A 28 -14.18 13.38 2.02
N ARG A 29 -13.72 13.46 3.27
CA ARG A 29 -12.96 12.39 3.94
C ARG A 29 -13.77 11.09 4.06
N ASP A 30 -15.06 11.17 4.34
CA ASP A 30 -15.88 9.97 4.60
C ASP A 30 -16.09 9.18 3.30
N GLU A 31 -16.31 9.87 2.17
CA GLU A 31 -16.31 9.27 0.85
C GLU A 31 -14.94 8.63 0.51
N ALA A 32 -13.84 9.28 0.88
CA ALA A 32 -12.51 8.73 0.68
C ALA A 32 -12.28 7.44 1.48
N VAL A 33 -12.70 7.40 2.75
CA VAL A 33 -12.61 6.19 3.59
C VAL A 33 -13.47 5.07 3.01
N ALA A 34 -14.72 5.38 2.61
CA ALA A 34 -15.61 4.42 1.98
C ALA A 34 -15.00 3.84 0.69
N TYR A 35 -14.35 4.68 -0.12
CA TYR A 35 -13.66 4.25 -1.33
C TYR A 35 -12.46 3.33 -1.05
N VAL A 36 -11.62 3.65 -0.04
CA VAL A 36 -10.52 2.77 0.39
C VAL A 36 -11.08 1.42 0.85
N ASN A 37 -12.14 1.42 1.66
CA ASN A 37 -12.80 0.19 2.12
C ASN A 37 -13.37 -0.63 0.96
N GLN A 38 -13.99 0.03 -0.03
CA GLN A 38 -14.55 -0.63 -1.21
C GLN A 38 -13.47 -1.29 -2.09
N ARG A 39 -12.26 -0.73 -2.15
CA ARG A 39 -11.15 -1.26 -2.97
C ARG A 39 -10.20 -2.16 -2.18
N GLY A 40 -10.28 -2.15 -0.85
CA GLY A 40 -9.35 -2.85 0.06
C GLY A 40 -8.03 -2.11 0.22
N PHE A 41 -7.41 -1.65 -0.87
CA PHE A 41 -6.22 -0.81 -0.82
C PHE A 41 -6.01 -0.01 -2.10
N ILE A 42 -5.48 1.20 -1.95
CA ILE A 42 -5.20 2.15 -3.05
C ILE A 42 -3.88 2.87 -2.78
N TYR A 43 -3.26 3.47 -3.82
CA TYR A 43 -2.19 4.42 -3.55
C TYR A 43 -2.73 5.78 -3.10
N PHE A 44 -1.92 6.56 -2.39
CA PHE A 44 -2.21 7.97 -2.17
C PHE A 44 -2.12 8.74 -3.50
N TRP A 45 -1.06 8.50 -4.27
CA TRP A 45 -0.82 9.05 -5.61
C TRP A 45 -0.58 7.95 -6.64
N PRO A 46 -0.93 8.16 -7.91
CA PRO A 46 -0.56 7.21 -8.95
C PRO A 46 0.97 7.10 -9.05
N ILE A 47 1.46 5.92 -9.39
CA ILE A 47 2.89 5.68 -9.60
C ILE A 47 3.15 5.14 -11.01
N THR A 48 4.29 5.50 -11.58
CA THR A 48 4.66 5.07 -12.93
C THR A 48 4.80 3.55 -13.05
N GLY A 49 4.16 2.98 -14.07
CA GLY A 49 4.29 1.56 -14.42
C GLY A 49 3.54 0.60 -13.51
N VAL A 50 2.56 1.08 -12.75
CA VAL A 50 1.61 0.25 -12.00
C VAL A 50 0.20 0.80 -12.22
N VAL A 51 -0.70 -0.03 -12.75
CA VAL A 51 -2.12 0.32 -12.89
C VAL A 51 -2.81 -0.01 -11.57
N MET A 52 -3.34 1.01 -10.90
CA MET A 52 -3.99 0.88 -9.60
C MET A 52 -4.84 2.12 -9.29
N PRO A 53 -5.97 1.98 -8.55
CA PRO A 53 -6.67 3.14 -8.00
C PRO A 53 -5.75 3.99 -7.12
N SER A 54 -6.00 5.31 -7.10
CA SER A 54 -5.36 6.22 -6.15
C SER A 54 -6.34 7.26 -5.62
N LEU A 55 -6.06 7.77 -4.42
CA LEU A 55 -6.87 8.81 -3.80
C LEU A 55 -6.83 10.10 -4.64
N TRP A 56 -5.67 10.44 -5.21
CA TRP A 56 -5.53 11.54 -6.16
C TRP A 56 -6.44 11.38 -7.37
N ALA A 57 -6.35 10.26 -8.11
CA ALA A 57 -7.15 10.09 -9.33
C ALA A 57 -8.67 10.10 -9.04
N ALA A 58 -9.09 9.47 -7.94
CA ALA A 58 -10.49 9.46 -7.52
C ALA A 58 -11.01 10.85 -7.10
N THR A 59 -10.14 11.77 -6.68
CA THR A 59 -10.52 13.12 -6.21
C THR A 59 -10.33 14.18 -7.30
N ALA A 60 -9.19 14.17 -7.96
CA ALA A 60 -8.71 15.20 -8.88
C ALA A 60 -8.82 14.82 -10.37
N GLY A 61 -9.12 13.55 -10.66
CA GLY A 61 -9.18 12.99 -12.01
C GLY A 61 -7.86 12.42 -12.50
N ASP A 62 -7.90 11.81 -13.69
CA ASP A 62 -6.73 11.21 -14.36
C ASP A 62 -5.87 12.30 -15.00
N ARG A 63 -5.11 12.99 -14.15
CA ARG A 63 -4.18 14.05 -14.53
C ARG A 63 -2.93 13.99 -13.65
N PRO A 64 -1.80 14.57 -14.11
CA PRO A 64 -0.59 14.68 -13.29
C PRO A 64 -0.88 15.31 -11.93
N VAL A 65 -0.13 14.87 -10.91
CA VAL A 65 -0.14 15.53 -9.60
C VAL A 65 0.38 16.95 -9.79
N ALA A 66 -0.43 17.93 -9.39
CA ALA A 66 -0.06 19.34 -9.55
C ALA A 66 1.07 19.74 -8.60
N ASP A 67 1.97 20.60 -9.07
CA ASP A 67 3.02 21.21 -8.24
C ASP A 67 2.48 22.40 -7.43
N ALA A 68 1.40 23.02 -7.91
CA ALA A 68 0.79 24.19 -7.29
C ALA A 68 0.05 23.79 -6.00
N HIS A 69 0.53 24.29 -4.86
CA HIS A 69 0.02 23.93 -3.52
C HIS A 69 -1.46 24.24 -3.29
N ASP A 70 -2.07 25.14 -4.07
CA ASP A 70 -3.47 25.55 -4.00
C ASP A 70 -4.39 24.71 -4.91
N ASP A 71 -3.86 23.73 -5.63
CA ASP A 71 -4.65 22.83 -6.45
C ASP A 71 -5.73 22.11 -5.60
N PRO A 72 -7.02 22.12 -6.00
CA PRO A 72 -8.09 21.51 -5.21
C PRO A 72 -7.88 20.03 -4.88
N GLY A 73 -7.12 19.30 -5.70
CA GLY A 73 -6.75 17.90 -5.48
C GLY A 73 -5.88 17.70 -4.23
N HIS A 74 -5.18 18.74 -3.75
CA HIS A 74 -4.40 18.69 -2.52
C HIS A 74 -5.24 18.63 -1.24
N VAL A 75 -6.57 18.75 -1.33
CA VAL A 75 -7.49 18.44 -0.21
C VAL A 75 -7.23 17.04 0.37
N THR A 76 -6.75 16.11 -0.46
CA THR A 76 -6.36 14.75 -0.07
C THR A 76 -5.27 14.70 0.99
N TRP A 77 -4.36 15.68 1.04
CA TRP A 77 -3.36 15.81 2.11
C TRP A 77 -4.03 16.10 3.45
N GLY A 78 -4.97 17.05 3.48
CA GLY A 78 -5.73 17.38 4.67
C GLY A 78 -6.52 16.18 5.21
N TRP A 79 -7.14 15.39 4.33
CA TRP A 79 -7.81 14.14 4.73
C TRP A 79 -6.82 13.14 5.31
N LYS A 80 -5.67 12.92 4.66
CA LYS A 80 -4.63 12.00 5.13
C LYS A 80 -4.02 12.44 6.46
N ASP A 81 -3.56 13.68 6.56
CA ASP A 81 -2.90 14.24 7.76
C ASP A 81 -3.81 14.22 8.97
N SER A 82 -5.07 14.66 8.80
CA SER A 82 -6.05 14.65 9.89
C SER A 82 -6.43 13.23 10.33
N SER A 83 -6.24 12.22 9.49
CA SER A 83 -6.62 10.84 9.78
C SER A 83 -5.51 9.99 10.40
N LEU A 84 -4.27 10.49 10.44
CA LEU A 84 -3.17 9.77 11.08
C LEU A 84 -3.48 9.55 12.56
N GLY A 85 -3.24 8.33 13.03
CA GLY A 85 -3.51 7.93 14.41
C GLY A 85 -4.98 7.66 14.75
N GLN A 86 -5.93 7.98 13.85
CA GLN A 86 -7.37 7.78 14.10
C GLN A 86 -7.86 6.38 13.75
N ARG A 87 -7.02 5.53 13.15
CA ARG A 87 -7.35 4.15 12.73
C ARG A 87 -8.63 4.07 11.89
N ILE A 88 -8.77 4.94 10.89
CA ILE A 88 -9.88 4.87 9.90
C ILE A 88 -9.47 4.18 8.59
N TRP A 89 -8.16 4.16 8.34
CA TRP A 89 -7.44 3.35 7.36
C TRP A 89 -6.02 3.15 7.89
N TYR A 90 -5.28 2.23 7.30
CA TYR A 90 -3.84 2.11 7.52
C TYR A 90 -3.10 2.87 6.42
N TYR A 91 -2.20 3.78 6.80
CA TYR A 91 -1.40 4.57 5.88
C TYR A 91 0.10 4.35 6.14
N ALA A 92 0.81 3.82 5.16
CA ALA A 92 2.27 3.71 5.19
C ALA A 92 2.85 3.47 3.77
N LYS A 93 4.18 3.42 3.66
CA LYS A 93 4.88 3.01 2.44
C LYS A 93 4.91 1.48 2.29
N ILE A 94 3.81 0.87 1.84
CA ILE A 94 3.68 -0.60 1.71
C ILE A 94 4.04 -1.09 0.30
N LEU A 95 3.13 -0.96 -0.65
CA LEU A 95 3.31 -1.49 -2.00
C LEU A 95 4.38 -0.66 -2.73
N ARG A 96 5.42 -1.35 -3.23
CA ARG A 96 6.57 -0.70 -3.89
C ARG A 96 7.26 0.37 -3.05
N LYS A 97 7.10 0.34 -1.72
CA LYS A 97 7.57 1.38 -0.80
C LYS A 97 6.99 2.76 -1.12
N LYS A 98 5.75 2.80 -1.62
CA LYS A 98 5.00 4.01 -1.97
C LYS A 98 3.82 4.19 -1.03
N ALA A 99 3.42 5.45 -0.83
CA ALA A 99 2.33 5.82 0.07
C ALA A 99 1.04 5.09 -0.33
N THR A 100 0.60 4.19 0.54
CA THR A 100 -0.52 3.27 0.33
C THR A 100 -1.55 3.49 1.44
N LEU A 101 -2.82 3.51 1.08
CA LEU A 101 -3.96 3.49 1.99
C LEU A 101 -4.58 2.09 1.94
N ILE A 102 -4.78 1.46 3.08
CA ILE A 102 -5.30 0.10 3.20
C ILE A 102 -6.52 0.15 4.12
N SER A 103 -7.62 -0.50 3.72
CA SER A 103 -8.78 -0.69 4.58
C SER A 103 -8.38 -1.53 5.79
N LEU A 104 -8.94 -1.23 6.96
CA LEU A 104 -8.56 -1.94 8.18
C LEU A 104 -8.84 -3.45 8.07
N ASP A 105 -9.91 -3.83 7.37
CA ASP A 105 -10.26 -5.22 7.10
C ASP A 105 -9.21 -5.95 6.23
N SER A 106 -8.46 -5.21 5.40
CA SER A 106 -7.40 -5.77 4.55
C SER A 106 -6.02 -5.80 5.21
N VAL A 107 -5.82 -5.05 6.30
CA VAL A 107 -4.52 -4.94 7.00
C VAL A 107 -3.99 -6.29 7.49
N PRO A 108 -4.79 -7.18 8.13
CA PRO A 108 -4.30 -8.48 8.58
C PRO A 108 -3.72 -9.36 7.48
N TYR A 109 -4.28 -9.31 6.27
CA TYR A 109 -3.76 -10.08 5.13
C TYR A 109 -2.40 -9.57 4.64
N PHE A 110 -2.14 -8.26 4.70
CA PHE A 110 -0.80 -7.74 4.43
C PHE A 110 0.19 -8.14 5.52
N TYR A 111 -0.22 -8.02 6.79
CA TYR A 111 0.61 -8.35 7.94
C TYR A 111 1.00 -9.84 7.95
N ALA A 112 0.09 -10.74 7.60
CA ALA A 112 0.33 -12.18 7.48
C ALA A 112 1.39 -12.57 6.43
N LEU A 113 1.80 -11.64 5.57
CA LEU A 113 2.89 -11.83 4.61
C LEU A 113 4.22 -11.21 5.07
N THR A 114 4.27 -10.71 6.30
CA THR A 114 5.48 -10.20 6.94
C THR A 114 6.08 -11.23 7.88
N GLU A 115 7.31 -11.00 8.30
CA GLU A 115 8.01 -11.82 9.30
C GLU A 115 7.93 -11.22 10.70
N ASN A 116 6.84 -10.50 10.97
CA ASN A 116 6.53 -9.95 12.28
C ASN A 116 5.55 -10.92 12.95
N TYR A 117 6.05 -11.71 13.92
CA TYR A 117 5.32 -12.83 14.53
C TYR A 117 4.66 -12.43 15.85
N GLY A 118 4.77 -11.16 16.25
CA GLY A 118 4.13 -10.59 17.43
C GLY A 118 5.11 -10.30 18.58
N ALA A 119 6.32 -10.85 18.55
CA ALA A 119 7.41 -10.52 19.48
C ALA A 119 8.20 -9.32 18.93
N TYR A 120 7.52 -8.17 18.78
CA TYR A 120 8.04 -7.03 18.04
C TYR A 120 9.30 -6.39 18.65
N ASP A 121 9.61 -6.67 19.91
CA ASP A 121 10.84 -6.30 20.63
C ASP A 121 12.01 -7.27 20.38
N GLU A 122 11.79 -8.41 19.73
CA GLU A 122 12.82 -9.41 19.45
C GLU A 122 12.92 -9.80 17.96
N ASP A 123 11.78 -9.91 17.26
CA ASP A 123 11.69 -10.40 15.87
C ASP A 123 12.64 -9.66 14.91
N TYR A 124 12.83 -8.35 15.12
CA TYR A 124 13.68 -7.53 14.28
C TYR A 124 15.17 -7.93 14.34
N LEU A 125 15.62 -8.51 15.45
CA LEU A 125 17.01 -8.95 15.62
C LEU A 125 17.33 -10.10 14.67
N THR A 126 16.42 -11.07 14.55
CA THR A 126 16.58 -12.20 13.61
C THR A 126 16.60 -11.70 12.15
N ILE A 127 15.74 -10.74 11.78
CA ILE A 127 15.73 -10.14 10.44
C ILE A 127 17.07 -9.43 10.15
N TYR A 128 17.63 -8.75 11.15
CA TYR A 128 18.92 -8.07 11.05
C TYR A 128 20.10 -9.05 10.93
N GLU A 129 20.16 -10.08 11.77
CA GLU A 129 21.21 -11.11 11.75
C GLU A 129 21.28 -11.85 10.42
N GLN A 130 20.14 -12.02 9.76
CA GLN A 130 20.03 -12.62 8.43
C GLN A 130 20.36 -11.64 7.28
N GLY A 131 20.77 -10.40 7.60
CA GLY A 131 21.17 -9.38 6.63
C GLY A 131 20.01 -8.75 5.85
N ARG A 132 18.77 -8.90 6.33
CA ARG A 132 17.55 -8.42 5.65
C ARG A 132 17.05 -7.08 6.18
N LEU A 133 17.59 -6.62 7.30
CA LEU A 133 17.42 -5.26 7.84
C LEU A 133 18.76 -4.52 7.78
N THR A 134 18.76 -3.26 7.34
CA THR A 134 20.00 -2.46 7.37
C THR A 134 20.30 -1.99 8.79
N LEU A 135 21.57 -1.61 9.06
CA LEU A 135 21.95 -1.02 10.34
C LEU A 135 21.11 0.22 10.65
N GLU A 136 20.93 1.12 9.68
CA GLU A 136 20.10 2.32 9.89
C GLU A 136 18.64 1.96 10.20
N ALA A 137 18.05 0.98 9.53
CA ALA A 137 16.68 0.54 9.84
C ALA A 137 16.58 -0.05 11.24
N LYS A 138 17.56 -0.87 11.66
CA LYS A 138 17.65 -1.37 13.03
C LYS A 138 17.73 -0.21 14.03
N THR A 139 18.65 0.74 13.83
CA THR A 139 18.82 1.89 14.73
C THR A 139 17.55 2.75 14.82
N LEU A 140 16.87 3.01 13.69
CA LEU A 140 15.61 3.75 13.70
C LEU A 140 14.52 3.00 14.48
N TYR A 141 14.42 1.67 14.28
CA TYR A 141 13.45 0.84 14.98
C TYR A 141 13.70 0.81 16.49
N GLU A 142 14.95 0.58 16.92
CA GLU A 142 15.36 0.59 18.33
C GLU A 142 15.14 1.95 18.99
N THR A 143 15.43 3.04 18.27
CA THR A 143 15.18 4.40 18.77
C THR A 143 13.69 4.61 19.07
N LEU A 144 12.81 4.15 18.18
CA LEU A 144 11.37 4.23 18.40
C LEU A 144 10.92 3.27 19.51
N LEU A 145 11.47 2.06 19.58
CA LEU A 145 11.19 1.09 20.63
C LEU A 145 11.43 1.71 22.01
N ASP A 146 12.60 2.30 22.21
CA ASP A 146 13.04 2.89 23.49
C ASP A 146 12.32 4.20 23.84
N GLN A 147 12.16 5.11 22.86
CA GLN A 147 11.76 6.50 23.14
C GLN A 147 10.28 6.79 22.88
N GLY A 148 9.54 5.84 22.28
CA GLY A 148 8.17 6.09 21.87
C GLY A 148 8.06 6.78 20.50
N PRO A 149 6.90 7.37 20.19
CA PRO A 149 6.68 8.07 18.94
C PRO A 149 7.60 9.28 18.77
N LEU A 150 8.24 9.42 17.61
CA LEU A 150 9.12 10.55 17.29
C LEU A 150 8.82 11.10 15.90
N ASP A 151 8.89 12.43 15.75
CA ASP A 151 8.90 13.05 14.43
C ASP A 151 10.21 12.88 13.69
N THR A 152 10.18 13.03 12.37
CA THR A 152 11.37 12.84 11.51
C THR A 152 12.59 13.62 11.99
N VAL A 153 12.41 14.83 12.56
CA VAL A 153 13.53 15.66 13.02
C VAL A 153 14.12 15.09 14.30
N ALA A 154 13.27 14.77 15.28
CA ALA A 154 13.68 14.17 16.53
C ALA A 154 14.30 12.77 16.32
N LEU A 155 13.68 11.95 15.48
CA LEU A 155 14.15 10.60 15.15
C LEU A 155 15.53 10.63 14.48
N ARG A 156 15.78 11.56 13.55
CA ARG A 156 17.12 11.74 12.95
C ARG A 156 18.16 12.10 14.00
N LYS A 157 17.83 12.99 14.93
CA LYS A 157 18.74 13.40 16.01
C LYS A 157 19.07 12.24 16.94
N ALA A 158 18.05 11.51 17.38
CA ALA A 158 18.20 10.38 18.30
C ALA A 158 18.95 9.20 17.66
N ALA A 159 18.74 8.96 16.36
CA ALA A 159 19.45 7.92 15.62
C ALA A 159 20.82 8.35 15.05
N HIS A 160 21.29 9.58 15.34
CA HIS A 160 22.53 10.14 14.80
C HIS A 160 22.60 10.19 13.25
N LEU A 161 21.45 10.42 12.58
CA LEU A 161 21.30 10.50 11.12
C LEU A 161 20.87 11.92 10.67
N THR A 162 21.59 12.93 11.18
CA THR A 162 21.31 14.36 10.90
C THR A 162 22.11 14.92 9.72
N SER A 163 23.15 14.23 9.26
CA SER A 163 23.99 14.73 8.16
C SER A 163 23.29 14.61 6.80
N PRO A 164 23.55 15.51 5.83
CA PRO A 164 23.00 15.40 4.48
C PRO A 164 23.29 14.05 3.80
N GLU A 165 24.48 13.49 4.01
CA GLU A 165 24.93 12.21 3.44
C GLU A 165 24.15 11.00 3.98
N SER A 166 23.49 11.17 5.14
CA SER A 166 22.63 10.14 5.73
C SER A 166 21.21 10.15 5.15
N ASN A 167 20.81 11.19 4.40
CA ASN A 167 19.43 11.39 3.98
C ASN A 167 18.86 10.19 3.20
N THR A 168 19.58 9.71 2.20
CA THR A 168 19.15 8.56 1.38
C THR A 168 19.03 7.28 2.21
N ARG A 169 19.97 7.04 3.14
CA ARG A 169 19.95 5.85 4.00
C ARG A 169 18.79 5.91 4.99
N PHE A 170 18.53 7.07 5.57
CA PHE A 170 17.38 7.31 6.45
C PHE A 170 16.04 7.11 5.74
N GLU A 171 15.85 7.72 4.56
CA GLU A 171 14.59 7.56 3.80
C GLU A 171 14.36 6.12 3.35
N ARG A 172 15.43 5.40 2.97
CA ARG A 172 15.37 3.98 2.69
C ARG A 172 15.00 3.17 3.94
N ALA A 173 15.66 3.41 5.06
CA ALA A 173 15.37 2.74 6.32
C ALA A 173 13.91 2.95 6.77
N LEU A 174 13.40 4.19 6.73
CA LEU A 174 11.99 4.46 7.00
C LEU A 174 11.03 3.71 6.07
N ALA A 175 11.36 3.64 4.78
CA ALA A 175 10.53 2.95 3.79
C ALA A 175 10.57 1.43 3.99
N ASP A 176 11.73 0.88 4.34
CA ASP A 176 11.93 -0.55 4.62
C ASP A 176 11.16 -0.97 5.88
N LEU A 177 11.24 -0.19 6.96
CA LEU A 177 10.48 -0.45 8.18
C LEU A 177 8.97 -0.36 7.97
N GLN A 178 8.50 0.63 7.20
CA GLN A 178 7.09 0.75 6.85
C GLN A 178 6.58 -0.43 6.03
N ALA A 179 7.33 -0.82 4.98
CA ALA A 179 6.93 -1.91 4.09
C ALA A 179 6.83 -3.27 4.81
N ASN A 180 7.55 -3.45 5.91
CA ASN A 180 7.52 -4.65 6.74
C ASN A 180 6.57 -4.53 7.96
N PHE A 181 5.67 -3.54 7.98
CA PHE A 181 4.72 -3.34 9.10
C PHE A 181 5.42 -3.23 10.47
N MET A 182 6.60 -2.63 10.50
CA MET A 182 7.33 -2.39 11.76
C MET A 182 6.98 -1.03 12.34
N ILE A 183 6.89 -0.01 11.48
CA ILE A 183 6.54 1.37 11.88
C ILE A 183 5.49 1.97 10.94
N LEU A 184 4.81 3.02 11.39
CA LEU A 184 3.90 3.80 10.57
C LEU A 184 3.85 5.27 11.00
N PRO A 185 3.50 6.20 10.09
CA PRO A 185 3.13 7.55 10.48
C PRO A 185 1.87 7.56 11.37
N VAL A 186 1.93 8.23 12.52
CA VAL A 186 0.81 8.35 13.47
C VAL A 186 0.33 9.79 13.67
N ALA A 187 1.12 10.80 13.28
CA ALA A 187 0.69 12.19 13.31
C ALA A 187 1.55 13.06 12.36
N VAL A 188 1.15 14.33 12.20
CA VAL A 188 2.00 15.40 11.66
C VAL A 188 2.35 16.39 12.77
N THR A 189 3.59 16.85 12.82
CA THR A 189 4.09 17.82 13.80
C THR A 189 4.61 19.09 13.12
N GLN A 190 4.62 20.20 13.86
CA GLN A 190 5.14 21.49 13.40
C GLN A 190 6.66 21.59 13.62
N ALA A 191 7.41 20.64 13.07
CA ALA A 191 8.87 20.54 13.22
C ALA A 191 9.62 20.79 11.89
N GLY A 192 10.90 21.15 12.00
CA GLY A 192 11.79 21.38 10.87
C GLY A 192 11.54 22.71 10.12
N ALA A 193 12.31 22.93 9.05
CA ALA A 193 12.29 24.19 8.28
C ALA A 193 10.92 24.49 7.66
N TRP A 194 10.16 23.46 7.29
CA TRP A 194 8.86 23.56 6.64
C TRP A 194 7.68 23.49 7.62
N ARG A 195 7.95 23.44 8.93
CA ARG A 195 6.94 23.25 10.00
C ARG A 195 6.00 22.07 9.70
N TYR A 196 6.56 21.00 9.16
CA TYR A 196 5.86 19.80 8.77
C TYR A 196 6.81 18.60 8.87
N ALA A 197 6.47 17.66 9.74
CA ALA A 197 7.16 16.38 9.84
C ALA A 197 6.16 15.27 10.21
N PHE A 198 6.38 14.05 9.71
CA PHE A 198 5.64 12.90 10.19
C PHE A 198 6.21 12.44 11.53
N ALA A 199 5.33 12.20 12.50
CA ALA A 199 5.61 11.38 13.67
C ALA A 199 5.40 9.91 13.34
N TYR A 200 6.38 9.06 13.66
CA TYR A 200 6.33 7.63 13.48
C TYR A 200 6.24 6.93 14.82
N ASP A 201 5.52 5.82 14.87
CA ASP A 201 5.49 4.90 16.00
C ASP A 201 5.55 3.45 15.48
N LEU A 202 5.70 2.50 16.41
CA LEU A 202 5.63 1.08 16.13
C LEU A 202 4.21 0.67 15.76
N VAL A 203 4.10 -0.18 14.74
CA VAL A 203 2.81 -0.79 14.37
C VAL A 203 2.26 -1.60 15.54
N ALA A 204 3.09 -2.33 16.27
CA ALA A 204 2.66 -3.15 17.41
C ALA A 204 2.09 -2.33 18.58
N ARG A 205 2.59 -1.11 18.82
CA ARG A 205 1.97 -0.19 19.81
C ARG A 205 0.67 0.40 19.29
N HIS A 206 0.63 0.76 18.01
CA HIS A 206 -0.54 1.40 17.43
C HIS A 206 -1.69 0.44 17.12
N TYR A 207 -1.40 -0.83 16.81
CA TYR A 207 -2.32 -1.92 16.51
C TYR A 207 -1.94 -3.20 17.28
N PRO A 208 -2.11 -3.24 18.61
CA PRO A 208 -1.62 -4.35 19.44
C PRO A 208 -2.29 -5.69 19.15
N THR A 209 -3.49 -5.70 18.59
CA THR A 209 -4.24 -6.92 18.24
C THR A 209 -3.99 -7.39 16.81
N LEU A 210 -3.19 -6.67 16.01
CA LEU A 210 -2.95 -7.04 14.62
C LEU A 210 -2.26 -8.41 14.46
N PRO A 211 -1.26 -8.78 15.29
CA PRO A 211 -0.69 -10.13 15.25
C PRO A 211 -1.76 -11.21 15.47
N ASP A 212 -2.64 -11.04 16.46
CA ASP A 212 -3.72 -11.99 16.77
C ASP A 212 -4.73 -12.11 15.61
N GLN A 213 -5.07 -10.98 14.98
CA GLN A 213 -5.96 -10.94 13.81
C GLN A 213 -5.34 -11.68 12.61
N ALA A 214 -4.03 -11.58 12.44
CA ALA A 214 -3.31 -12.21 11.34
C ALA A 214 -2.92 -13.67 11.63
N HIS A 215 -2.91 -14.11 12.89
CA HIS A 215 -2.38 -15.41 13.33
C HIS A 215 -2.97 -16.60 12.56
N ASN A 216 -4.28 -16.57 12.27
CA ASN A 216 -4.97 -17.65 11.58
C ASN A 216 -4.97 -17.50 10.04
N ILE A 217 -4.42 -16.41 9.51
CA ILE A 217 -4.39 -16.15 8.07
C ILE A 217 -3.14 -16.80 7.51
N SER A 218 -3.33 -17.87 6.74
CA SER A 218 -2.20 -18.48 6.02
C SER A 218 -1.66 -17.52 4.95
N GLU A 219 -0.36 -17.57 4.64
CA GLU A 219 0.17 -16.74 3.55
C GLU A 219 -0.54 -17.00 2.21
N ARG A 220 -1.03 -18.23 1.99
CA ARG A 220 -1.79 -18.60 0.80
C ARG A 220 -3.11 -17.85 0.72
N GLU A 221 -3.87 -17.84 1.82
CA GLU A 221 -5.11 -17.08 1.94
C GLU A 221 -4.88 -15.58 1.77
N ALA A 222 -3.85 -15.03 2.43
CA ALA A 222 -3.46 -13.64 2.28
C ALA A 222 -3.20 -13.26 0.82
N ARG A 223 -2.41 -14.05 0.09
CA ARG A 223 -2.17 -13.80 -1.33
C ARG A 223 -3.45 -13.87 -2.16
N GLN A 224 -4.33 -14.84 -1.92
CA GLN A 224 -5.61 -14.95 -2.62
C GLN A 224 -6.48 -13.71 -2.43
N VAL A 225 -6.67 -13.28 -1.17
CA VAL A 225 -7.50 -12.11 -0.84
C VAL A 225 -6.93 -10.85 -1.47
N LEU A 226 -5.62 -10.59 -1.30
CA LEU A 226 -4.97 -9.40 -1.84
C LEU A 226 -4.96 -9.38 -3.38
N ALA A 227 -4.70 -10.52 -4.03
CA ALA A 227 -4.76 -10.64 -5.48
C ALA A 227 -6.18 -10.44 -6.01
N ASN A 228 -7.19 -10.98 -5.34
CA ASN A 228 -8.59 -10.76 -5.74
C ASN A 228 -8.95 -9.28 -5.63
N LEU A 229 -8.70 -8.64 -4.48
CA LEU A 229 -8.95 -7.20 -4.29
C LEU A 229 -8.26 -6.33 -5.37
N TYR A 230 -7.01 -6.68 -5.72
CA TYR A 230 -6.29 -6.02 -6.81
C TYR A 230 -7.00 -6.22 -8.16
N LEU A 231 -7.31 -7.47 -8.54
CA LEU A 231 -7.95 -7.80 -9.81
C LEU A 231 -9.35 -7.19 -9.91
N GLN A 232 -10.14 -7.20 -8.85
CA GLN A 232 -11.43 -6.50 -8.76
C GLN A 232 -11.28 -4.98 -8.88
N SER A 233 -10.15 -4.42 -8.48
CA SER A 233 -9.88 -3.00 -8.67
C SER A 233 -9.50 -2.67 -10.11
N VAL A 234 -8.62 -3.45 -10.74
CA VAL A 234 -8.06 -3.12 -12.07
C VAL A 234 -8.77 -3.79 -13.25
N GLY A 235 -9.68 -4.73 -12.98
CA GLY A 235 -10.46 -5.48 -13.95
C GLY A 235 -9.66 -6.58 -14.66
N ALA A 236 -8.52 -6.22 -15.26
CA ALA A 236 -7.63 -7.16 -15.91
C ALA A 236 -6.16 -6.82 -15.65
N ALA A 237 -5.33 -7.85 -15.54
CA ALA A 237 -3.88 -7.75 -15.33
C ALA A 237 -3.16 -8.99 -15.90
N GLN A 238 -1.83 -8.94 -15.96
CA GLN A 238 -0.99 -10.09 -16.28
C GLN A 238 -0.27 -10.58 -15.03
N ILE A 239 0.25 -11.81 -15.04
CA ILE A 239 1.05 -12.36 -13.91
C ILE A 239 2.20 -11.42 -13.52
N ARG A 240 2.86 -10.81 -14.52
CA ARG A 240 3.93 -9.84 -14.29
C ARG A 240 3.49 -8.61 -13.49
N ASP A 241 2.22 -8.24 -13.55
CA ASP A 241 1.71 -7.09 -12.81
C ASP A 241 1.55 -7.44 -11.33
N LEU A 242 1.10 -8.65 -11.01
CA LEU A 242 1.02 -9.16 -9.64
C LEU A 242 2.42 -9.31 -9.01
N THR A 243 3.36 -9.95 -9.72
CA THR A 243 4.73 -10.10 -9.21
C THR A 243 5.39 -8.74 -9.04
N ARG A 244 5.19 -7.82 -9.99
CA ARG A 244 5.70 -6.45 -9.91
C ARG A 244 5.09 -5.68 -8.76
N LEU A 245 3.78 -5.78 -8.51
CA LEU A 245 3.08 -5.01 -7.48
C LEU A 245 3.43 -5.50 -6.07
N PHE A 246 3.25 -6.80 -5.83
CA PHE A 246 3.38 -7.39 -4.51
C PHE A 246 4.80 -7.87 -4.17
N GLY A 247 5.70 -7.94 -5.16
CA GLY A 247 7.04 -8.47 -4.96
C GLY A 247 7.08 -10.00 -4.77
N TRP A 248 5.98 -10.69 -5.07
CA TRP A 248 5.94 -12.15 -5.03
C TRP A 248 6.81 -12.77 -6.12
N ASN A 249 7.37 -13.94 -5.85
CA ASN A 249 7.95 -14.76 -6.90
C ASN A 249 6.85 -15.24 -7.86
N SER A 250 7.24 -15.65 -9.07
CA SER A 250 6.30 -16.05 -10.10
C SER A 250 5.46 -17.27 -9.70
N SER A 251 6.03 -18.25 -8.99
CA SER A 251 5.29 -19.46 -8.60
C SER A 251 4.16 -19.17 -7.61
N HIS A 252 4.36 -18.24 -6.67
CA HIS A 252 3.32 -17.77 -5.77
C HIS A 252 2.22 -17.03 -6.53
N ALA A 253 2.57 -16.13 -7.45
CA ALA A 253 1.58 -15.42 -8.26
C ALA A 253 0.75 -16.38 -9.13
N GLU A 254 1.40 -17.33 -9.81
CA GLU A 254 0.77 -18.35 -10.64
C GLU A 254 -0.21 -19.21 -9.85
N ARG A 255 0.23 -19.75 -8.70
CA ARG A 255 -0.62 -20.56 -7.83
C ARG A 255 -1.82 -19.79 -7.28
N THR A 256 -1.60 -18.53 -6.89
CA THR A 256 -2.68 -17.66 -6.39
C THR A 256 -3.74 -17.46 -7.46
N VAL A 257 -3.34 -17.20 -8.71
CA VAL A 257 -4.27 -17.02 -9.83
C VAL A 257 -5.02 -18.31 -10.15
N GLU A 258 -4.34 -19.45 -10.15
CA GLU A 258 -4.99 -20.76 -10.35
C GLU A 258 -6.08 -21.02 -9.30
N GLU A 259 -5.82 -20.69 -8.04
CA GLU A 259 -6.81 -20.83 -6.96
C GLU A 259 -8.00 -19.87 -7.15
N LEU A 260 -7.76 -18.63 -7.61
CA LEU A 260 -8.84 -17.69 -7.94
C LEU A 260 -9.68 -18.13 -9.15
N ILE A 261 -9.08 -18.82 -10.13
CA ILE A 261 -9.80 -19.43 -11.26
C ILE A 261 -10.69 -20.57 -10.76
N GLN A 262 -10.18 -21.45 -9.91
CA GLN A 262 -10.95 -22.56 -9.32
C GLN A 262 -12.14 -22.06 -8.48
N GLN A 263 -12.01 -20.88 -7.86
CA GLN A 263 -13.08 -20.21 -7.12
C GLN A 263 -14.04 -19.41 -8.02
N GLY A 264 -13.83 -19.37 -9.33
CA GLY A 264 -14.66 -18.63 -10.29
C GLY A 264 -14.57 -17.10 -10.15
N GLN A 265 -13.52 -16.58 -9.51
CA GLN A 265 -13.36 -15.13 -9.33
C GLN A 265 -12.81 -14.44 -10.58
N VAL A 266 -11.99 -15.15 -11.35
CA VAL A 266 -11.31 -14.64 -12.55
C VAL A 266 -11.19 -15.71 -13.63
N LYS A 267 -11.00 -15.29 -14.88
CA LYS A 267 -10.60 -16.14 -15.99
C LYS A 267 -9.21 -15.77 -16.48
N ARG A 268 -8.50 -16.76 -17.03
CA ARG A 268 -7.17 -16.66 -17.64
C ARG A 268 -7.22 -17.17 -19.09
N GLY A 269 -6.14 -16.94 -19.85
CA GLY A 269 -6.05 -17.33 -21.25
C GLY A 269 -6.77 -16.34 -22.16
N LEU A 270 -6.90 -15.10 -21.69
CA LEU A 270 -7.61 -14.04 -22.40
C LEU A 270 -6.63 -13.24 -23.26
N GLU A 271 -7.10 -12.80 -24.42
CA GLU A 271 -6.41 -11.80 -25.24
C GLU A 271 -7.07 -10.44 -25.02
N LEU A 272 -6.26 -9.42 -24.76
CA LEU A 272 -6.72 -8.04 -24.74
C LEU A 272 -6.44 -7.42 -26.10
N GLU A 273 -7.45 -6.77 -26.66
CA GLU A 273 -7.34 -6.06 -27.93
C GLU A 273 -6.13 -5.10 -27.94
N ASP A 274 -5.28 -5.27 -28.95
CA ASP A 274 -4.06 -4.51 -29.21
C ASP A 274 -3.02 -4.51 -28.06
N GLN A 275 -3.11 -5.45 -27.11
CA GLN A 275 -2.13 -5.61 -26.04
C GLN A 275 -1.61 -7.05 -25.95
N PRO A 276 -0.30 -7.26 -26.19
CA PRO A 276 0.26 -8.61 -26.22
C PRO A 276 0.33 -9.24 -24.83
N GLY A 277 0.35 -10.57 -24.82
CA GLY A 277 0.49 -11.40 -23.64
C GLY A 277 -0.83 -12.00 -23.17
N GLU A 278 -0.71 -12.95 -22.25
CA GLU A 278 -1.86 -13.61 -21.64
C GLU A 278 -2.44 -12.76 -20.51
N TRP A 279 -3.74 -12.52 -20.55
CA TRP A 279 -4.44 -11.72 -19.56
C TRP A 279 -5.28 -12.57 -18.61
N ILE A 280 -5.36 -12.08 -17.38
CA ILE A 280 -6.27 -12.51 -16.33
C ILE A 280 -7.29 -11.39 -16.16
N ALA A 281 -8.57 -11.70 -16.16
CA ALA A 281 -9.63 -10.71 -15.95
C ALA A 281 -10.73 -11.23 -15.04
N VAL A 282 -11.37 -10.32 -14.33
CA VAL A 282 -12.56 -10.60 -13.53
C VAL A 282 -13.74 -11.00 -14.41
N GLU A 283 -14.66 -11.78 -13.86
CA GLU A 283 -15.83 -12.31 -14.59
C GLU A 283 -16.65 -11.22 -15.30
N ALA A 284 -16.76 -10.03 -14.70
CA ALA A 284 -17.51 -8.89 -15.27
C ALA A 284 -16.98 -8.41 -16.64
N LEU A 285 -15.75 -8.80 -17.02
CA LEU A 285 -15.12 -8.42 -18.28
C LEU A 285 -15.08 -9.54 -19.34
N THR A 286 -15.50 -10.74 -18.98
CA THR A 286 -15.31 -11.97 -19.78
C THR A 286 -16.63 -12.56 -20.21
#